data_AF-A0A423EST0-F1
#
_entry.id   AF-A0A423EST0-F1
#
_cell.length_a   1.000
_cell.length_b   1.000
_cell.length_c   1.000
_cell.angle_alpha   90.00
_cell.angle_beta   90.00
_cell.angle_gamma   90.00
#
_symmetry.space_group_name_H-M   'P 1'
#
loop_
_entity.id
_entity.type
_entity.pdbx_description
1 polymer ?
#
loop_
_entity_poly.entity_id
_entity_poly.type
_entity_poly.pdbx_seq_one_letter_code
_entity_poly.pdbx_strand_id
1 'polypeptide(L)'
;MTRNLASIGLMFALAGCQSVNDMGKSTADYIKAARQTPMERYLEEQRNRYEPLGTFDYTRDDNQSKACREAIYSRDVAPASMEMVKGSSDAGNAMCRHVLGTFYESGNGVTQNIGMARGLYLEAAKDDPYAYVELGRMARDGVGEPADWIKARDYYRLGGRAGAVALGGMMEHGQGGAHDVPGALKLYIDATQKYGDKAWQAIQPLLARGLELDAGQMQKYNRLWTERFVREQRNRLLMSTVFQHVKASGQTFTVTVLYRFTAGQPRSKAYLVKSCGDPVIDSLVVSAVDGLPMQDPYLVPAGEDIPPIQVPIVLMPTAG
;
A
#
# COMPACT_ATOMS: atom_id res chain seq x y z
N MET A 1 12.25 -48.77 -18.85
CA MET A 1 12.60 -49.86 -17.92
C MET A 1 13.76 -49.38 -17.04
N THR A 2 13.48 -48.70 -15.92
CA THR A 2 13.29 -49.23 -14.55
C THR A 2 14.58 -49.68 -13.84
N ARG A 3 15.01 -48.90 -12.83
CA ARG A 3 15.23 -49.26 -11.40
C ARG A 3 16.23 -48.28 -10.76
N ASN A 4 15.80 -47.44 -9.82
CA ASN A 4 15.79 -47.67 -8.36
C ASN A 4 17.17 -47.82 -7.73
N LEU A 5 17.59 -46.81 -6.96
CA LEU A 5 18.31 -46.98 -5.69
C LEU A 5 17.84 -45.88 -4.72
N ALA A 6 17.48 -46.32 -3.53
CA ALA A 6 16.89 -45.55 -2.45
C ALA A 6 17.94 -45.20 -1.37
N SER A 7 17.58 -44.20 -0.55
CA SER A 7 17.79 -44.14 0.91
C SER A 7 19.21 -44.09 1.49
N ILE A 8 19.61 -42.89 1.94
CA ILE A 8 20.38 -42.59 3.18
C ILE A 8 19.98 -41.14 3.55
N GLY A 9 19.59 -40.70 4.75
CA GLY A 9 19.39 -41.31 6.06
C GLY A 9 18.99 -40.16 7.00
N LEU A 10 17.89 -40.35 7.74
CA LEU A 10 17.29 -39.43 8.72
C LEU A 10 17.68 -39.91 10.13
N MET A 11 18.14 -39.03 11.04
CA MET A 11 18.24 -39.14 12.53
C MET A 11 19.33 -38.17 13.02
N PHE A 12 19.28 -37.32 14.06
CA PHE A 12 18.51 -37.06 15.30
C PHE A 12 18.69 -35.53 15.59
N ALA A 13 17.99 -34.79 16.45
CA ALA A 13 17.23 -35.10 17.66
C ALA A 13 16.15 -34.03 17.92
N LEU A 14 15.02 -34.50 18.43
CA LEU A 14 13.94 -33.72 19.04
C LEU A 14 14.39 -33.13 20.39
N ALA A 15 14.09 -31.85 20.63
CA ALA A 15 13.78 -31.33 21.95
C ALA A 15 12.95 -30.04 21.80
N GLY A 16 11.65 -30.13 22.11
CA GLY A 16 10.73 -28.99 22.15
C GLY A 16 9.34 -29.39 21.67
N CYS A 17 8.49 -29.82 22.60
CA CYS A 17 7.09 -30.18 22.36
C CYS A 17 6.35 -29.11 21.54
N GLN A 18 6.02 -29.42 20.29
CA GLN A 18 4.88 -28.84 19.60
C GLN A 18 3.89 -29.97 19.31
N SER A 19 2.64 -29.72 19.70
CA SER A 19 1.54 -30.67 19.61
C SER A 19 1.36 -31.23 18.21
N VAL A 20 1.09 -32.53 18.13
CA VAL A 20 0.91 -33.38 16.94
C VAL A 20 -0.35 -33.03 16.12
N ASN A 21 -0.91 -31.82 16.25
CA ASN A 21 -2.12 -31.37 15.55
C ASN A 21 -1.86 -30.52 14.28
N ASP A 22 -0.62 -30.16 13.96
CA ASP A 22 -0.31 -29.30 12.78
C ASP A 22 0.26 -30.04 11.56
N MET A 23 0.45 -31.37 11.62
CA MET A 23 0.94 -32.16 10.47
C MET A 23 -0.13 -32.45 9.39
N GLY A 24 -1.22 -31.68 9.37
CA GLY A 24 -2.26 -31.73 8.33
C GLY A 24 -2.28 -30.52 7.40
N LYS A 25 -1.48 -29.47 7.67
CA LYS A 25 -1.36 -28.33 6.76
C LYS A 25 -0.38 -28.73 5.65
N SER A 26 -0.94 -29.01 4.49
CA SER A 26 -0.24 -29.63 3.37
C SER A 26 0.95 -28.76 2.94
N THR A 27 2.02 -29.40 2.46
CA THR A 27 3.14 -28.73 1.79
C THR A 27 2.66 -27.83 0.62
N ALA A 28 1.45 -28.09 0.10
CA ALA A 28 0.79 -27.25 -0.89
C ALA A 28 0.32 -25.89 -0.34
N ASP A 29 -0.04 -25.77 0.95
CA ASP A 29 -0.37 -24.49 1.59
C ASP A 29 0.90 -23.63 1.79
N TYR A 30 2.02 -24.26 2.13
CA TYR A 30 3.33 -23.60 2.17
C TYR A 30 3.79 -23.14 0.77
N ILE A 31 3.53 -23.93 -0.28
CA ILE A 31 3.84 -23.56 -1.67
C ILE A 31 2.88 -22.48 -2.20
N LYS A 32 1.63 -22.46 -1.74
CA LYS A 32 0.63 -21.43 -2.07
C LYS A 32 0.98 -20.09 -1.41
N ALA A 33 1.37 -20.09 -0.13
CA ALA A 33 1.87 -18.92 0.57
C ALA A 33 3.16 -18.35 -0.05
N ALA A 34 4.01 -19.20 -0.61
CA ALA A 34 5.23 -18.80 -1.32
C ALA A 34 4.98 -18.24 -2.74
N ARG A 35 3.76 -18.35 -3.28
CA ARG A 35 3.37 -17.88 -4.63
C ARG A 35 2.37 -16.74 -4.63
N GLN A 36 1.84 -16.34 -3.47
CA GLN A 36 0.91 -15.23 -3.38
C GLN A 36 1.60 -13.91 -3.73
N THR A 37 1.17 -13.33 -4.85
CA THR A 37 1.53 -11.96 -5.24
C THR A 37 1.06 -10.97 -4.16
N PRO A 38 1.64 -9.75 -4.09
CA PRO A 38 1.09 -8.70 -3.25
C PRO A 38 -0.40 -8.45 -3.49
N MET A 39 -0.90 -8.69 -4.71
CA MET A 39 -2.32 -8.65 -5.06
C MET A 39 -3.12 -9.79 -4.41
N GLU A 40 -2.65 -11.04 -4.45
CA GLU A 40 -3.35 -12.15 -3.82
C GLU A 40 -3.32 -12.04 -2.30
N ARG A 41 -2.19 -11.58 -1.71
CA ARG A 41 -2.13 -11.18 -0.30
C ARG A 41 -3.10 -10.05 0.01
N TYR A 42 -3.14 -9.03 -0.83
CA TYR A 42 -4.09 -7.92 -0.71
C TYR A 42 -5.55 -8.40 -0.77
N LEU A 43 -5.87 -9.35 -1.64
CA LEU A 43 -7.22 -9.91 -1.79
C LEU A 43 -7.56 -10.96 -0.72
N GLU A 44 -6.57 -11.65 -0.15
CA GLU A 44 -6.72 -12.62 0.94
C GLU A 44 -6.74 -11.97 2.33
N GLU A 45 -5.98 -10.88 2.55
CA GLU A 45 -6.08 -10.04 3.76
C GLU A 45 -7.49 -9.44 3.88
N GLN A 46 -8.07 -9.01 2.75
CA GLN A 46 -9.45 -8.54 2.65
C GLN A 46 -10.49 -9.67 2.75
N ARG A 47 -10.07 -10.93 2.81
CA ARG A 47 -10.94 -12.11 2.93
C ARG A 47 -11.20 -12.49 4.39
N ASN A 48 -10.81 -11.63 5.34
CA ASN A 48 -11.18 -11.76 6.73
C ASN A 48 -12.68 -11.47 6.88
N ARG A 49 -13.45 -12.45 7.37
CA ARG A 49 -14.92 -12.37 7.55
C ARG A 49 -15.35 -11.29 8.57
N TYR A 50 -14.39 -10.61 9.20
CA TYR A 50 -14.57 -9.65 10.30
C TYR A 50 -13.92 -8.28 10.06
N GLU A 51 -13.27 -8.03 8.92
CA GLU A 51 -12.78 -6.69 8.55
C GLU A 51 -13.66 -6.05 7.46
N PRO A 52 -13.85 -4.73 7.50
CA PRO A 52 -14.54 -4.00 6.43
C PRO A 52 -13.94 -4.32 5.06
N LEU A 53 -14.77 -4.83 4.14
CA LEU A 53 -14.37 -5.25 2.79
C LEU A 53 -13.88 -4.10 1.89
N GLY A 54 -13.97 -2.85 2.34
CA GLY A 54 -13.86 -1.67 1.48
C GLY A 54 -12.46 -1.09 1.37
N THR A 55 -11.97 -1.02 0.14
CA THR A 55 -11.15 0.13 -0.24
C THR A 55 -12.00 1.38 -0.05
N PHE A 56 -11.62 2.31 0.83
CA PHE A 56 -12.37 3.57 1.01
C PHE A 56 -11.55 4.76 0.53
N ASP A 57 -12.23 5.84 0.14
CA ASP A 57 -11.57 7.12 -0.03
C ASP A 57 -11.23 7.73 1.33
N TYR A 58 -9.99 7.54 1.75
CA TYR A 58 -9.48 8.12 2.99
C TYR A 58 -9.22 9.62 2.90
N THR A 59 -9.36 10.24 1.71
CA THR A 59 -9.05 11.66 1.51
C THR A 59 -10.22 12.60 1.80
N ARG A 60 -11.46 12.09 1.87
CA ARG A 60 -12.59 12.87 2.36
C ARG A 60 -12.49 13.04 3.87
N ASP A 61 -12.29 14.29 4.30
CA ASP A 61 -12.00 14.68 5.68
C ASP A 61 -13.18 15.33 6.41
N ASP A 62 -14.38 15.31 5.83
CA ASP A 62 -15.58 15.82 6.49
C ASP A 62 -16.00 14.90 7.65
N ASN A 63 -16.55 15.51 8.70
CA ASN A 63 -16.88 14.82 9.95
C ASN A 63 -17.91 13.70 9.75
N GLN A 64 -18.83 13.83 8.78
CA GLN A 64 -19.83 12.80 8.51
C GLN A 64 -19.21 11.57 7.84
N SER A 65 -18.37 11.77 6.82
CA SER A 65 -17.63 10.68 6.17
C SER A 65 -16.69 9.96 7.15
N LYS A 66 -16.05 10.69 8.07
CA LYS A 66 -15.26 10.09 9.17
C LYS A 66 -16.12 9.22 10.09
N ALA A 67 -17.24 9.75 10.57
CA ALA A 67 -18.13 9.03 11.47
C ALA A 67 -18.71 7.76 10.81
N CYS A 68 -19.10 7.85 9.54
CA CYS A 68 -19.55 6.67 8.79
C CYS A 68 -18.42 5.65 8.60
N ARG A 69 -17.19 6.10 8.34
CA ARG A 69 -16.01 5.21 8.24
C ARG A 69 -15.69 4.52 9.57
N GLU A 70 -15.83 5.20 10.70
CA GLU A 70 -15.61 4.61 12.02
C GLU A 70 -16.64 3.51 12.34
N ALA A 71 -17.89 3.69 11.91
CA ALA A 71 -18.94 2.71 12.12
C ALA A 71 -18.63 1.34 11.49
N ILE A 72 -17.79 1.29 10.44
CA ILE A 72 -17.46 0.04 9.74
C ILE A 72 -16.56 -0.86 10.57
N TYR A 73 -15.67 -0.29 11.38
CA TYR A 73 -14.73 -1.06 12.21
C TYR A 73 -15.36 -1.65 13.48
N SER A 74 -16.64 -1.35 13.72
CA SER A 74 -17.36 -1.88 14.88
C SER A 74 -17.80 -3.32 14.61
N ARG A 75 -17.38 -4.23 15.50
CA ARG A 75 -17.75 -5.65 15.43
C ARG A 75 -19.27 -5.85 15.42
N ASP A 76 -19.95 -5.11 16.29
CA ASP A 76 -21.40 -5.00 16.33
C ASP A 76 -21.76 -3.53 16.13
N VAL A 77 -22.44 -3.20 15.04
CA VAL A 77 -22.84 -1.82 14.78
C VAL A 77 -23.93 -1.42 15.78
N ALA A 78 -23.64 -0.44 16.64
CA ALA A 78 -24.61 0.08 17.58
C ALA A 78 -25.83 0.67 16.85
N PRO A 79 -27.06 0.55 17.39
CA PRO A 79 -28.26 1.11 16.76
C PRO A 79 -28.14 2.60 16.40
N ALA A 80 -27.52 3.39 17.26
CA ALA A 80 -27.27 4.81 17.01
C ALA A 80 -26.31 5.05 15.82
N SER A 81 -25.26 4.24 15.69
CA SER A 81 -24.34 4.31 14.54
C SER A 81 -25.04 3.91 13.24
N MET A 82 -25.90 2.89 13.29
CA MET A 82 -26.71 2.47 12.14
C MET A 82 -27.68 3.58 11.71
N GLU A 83 -28.40 4.18 12.66
CA GLU A 83 -29.35 5.27 12.40
C GLU A 83 -28.63 6.49 11.80
N MET A 84 -27.46 6.84 12.34
CA MET A 84 -26.63 7.91 11.80
C MET A 84 -26.15 7.63 10.36
N VAL A 85 -25.64 6.42 10.09
CA VAL A 85 -25.19 6.01 8.75
C VAL A 85 -26.36 6.07 7.76
N LYS A 86 -27.53 5.55 8.16
CA LYS A 86 -28.73 5.57 7.33
C LYS A 86 -29.18 7.00 7.04
N GLY A 87 -29.32 7.84 8.07
CA GLY A 87 -29.72 9.23 7.90
C GLY A 87 -28.75 10.02 7.01
N SER A 88 -27.45 9.77 7.13
CA SER A 88 -26.44 10.42 6.29
C SER A 88 -26.43 9.91 4.85
N SER A 89 -26.68 8.61 4.64
CA SER A 89 -26.89 8.01 3.32
C SER A 89 -28.12 8.60 2.61
N ASP A 90 -29.23 8.72 3.34
CA ASP A 90 -30.49 9.31 2.85
C ASP A 90 -30.31 10.81 2.52
N ALA A 91 -29.45 11.50 3.27
CA ALA A 91 -29.06 12.89 3.00
C ALA A 91 -28.07 13.05 1.83
N GLY A 92 -27.68 11.97 1.15
CA GLY A 92 -26.83 12.04 -0.05
C GLY A 92 -25.34 11.82 0.18
N ASN A 93 -24.89 11.51 1.40
CA ASN A 93 -23.47 11.25 1.64
C ASN A 93 -23.07 9.90 1.02
N ALA A 94 -22.28 9.95 -0.05
CA ALA A 94 -21.85 8.76 -0.80
C ALA A 94 -21.01 7.78 0.03
N MET A 95 -20.18 8.27 0.96
CA MET A 95 -19.41 7.41 1.85
C MET A 95 -20.34 6.65 2.79
N CYS A 96 -21.29 7.34 3.42
CA CYS A 96 -22.27 6.69 4.28
C CYS A 96 -23.16 5.71 3.51
N ARG A 97 -23.50 6.02 2.25
CA ARG A 97 -24.23 5.10 1.36
C ARG A 97 -23.41 3.85 1.05
N HIS A 98 -22.11 4.00 0.77
CA HIS A 98 -21.18 2.88 0.63
C HIS A 98 -21.16 2.05 1.93
N VAL A 99 -20.96 2.68 3.09
CA VAL A 99 -20.95 1.99 4.40
C VAL A 99 -22.24 1.21 4.65
N LEU A 100 -23.39 1.83 4.36
CA LEU A 100 -24.68 1.16 4.50
C LEU A 100 -24.77 -0.07 3.58
N GLY A 101 -24.24 0.03 2.36
CA GLY A 101 -24.08 -1.12 1.47
C GLY A 101 -23.28 -2.25 2.10
N THR A 102 -22.17 -1.93 2.76
CA THR A 102 -21.33 -2.89 3.50
C THR A 102 -22.09 -3.54 4.66
N PHE A 103 -22.91 -2.80 5.40
CA PHE A 103 -23.74 -3.37 6.46
C PHE A 103 -24.77 -4.36 5.92
N TYR A 104 -25.42 -4.05 4.80
CA TYR A 104 -26.33 -4.99 4.14
C TYR A 104 -25.59 -6.18 3.53
N GLU A 105 -24.37 -6.01 3.02
CA GLU A 105 -23.58 -7.12 2.48
C GLU A 105 -23.15 -8.10 3.58
N SER A 106 -22.68 -7.58 4.72
CA SER A 106 -22.16 -8.41 5.83
C SER A 106 -23.26 -8.87 6.79
N GLY A 107 -24.41 -8.20 6.83
CA GLY A 107 -25.45 -8.40 7.85
C GLY A 107 -25.06 -7.84 9.22
N ASN A 108 -24.19 -6.83 9.28
CA ASN A 108 -23.76 -6.24 10.55
C ASN A 108 -24.75 -5.14 10.98
N GLY A 109 -25.44 -5.35 12.10
CA GLY A 109 -26.47 -4.45 12.62
C GLY A 109 -27.77 -4.42 11.79
N VAL A 110 -27.85 -5.14 10.69
CA VAL A 110 -29.03 -5.29 9.82
C VAL A 110 -29.13 -6.72 9.28
N THR A 111 -30.33 -7.14 8.86
CA THR A 111 -30.48 -8.41 8.13
C THR A 111 -29.71 -8.34 6.82
N GLN A 112 -28.84 -9.32 6.57
CA GLN A 112 -28.06 -9.42 5.34
C GLN A 112 -28.97 -9.36 4.10
N ASN A 113 -28.63 -8.49 3.16
CA ASN A 113 -29.32 -8.36 1.88
C ASN A 113 -28.35 -7.89 0.78
N ILE A 114 -27.88 -8.86 0.00
CA ILE A 114 -26.91 -8.61 -1.09
C ILE A 114 -27.50 -7.72 -2.20
N GLY A 115 -28.81 -7.82 -2.47
CA GLY A 115 -29.48 -6.99 -3.46
C GLY A 115 -29.49 -5.51 -3.06
N MET A 116 -29.82 -5.22 -1.79
CA MET A 116 -29.75 -3.86 -1.24
C MET A 116 -28.32 -3.34 -1.23
N ALA A 117 -27.35 -4.17 -0.81
CA ALA A 117 -25.94 -3.80 -0.81
C ALA A 117 -25.47 -3.35 -2.20
N ARG A 118 -25.76 -4.16 -3.24
CA ARG A 118 -25.42 -3.81 -4.62
C ARG A 118 -26.07 -2.52 -5.08
N GLY A 119 -27.34 -2.30 -4.75
CA GLY A 119 -28.06 -1.06 -5.10
C GLY A 119 -27.40 0.17 -4.47
N LEU A 120 -27.05 0.07 -3.19
CA LEU A 120 -26.35 1.13 -2.46
C LEU A 120 -24.95 1.41 -3.04
N TYR A 121 -24.21 0.37 -3.43
CA TYR A 121 -22.93 0.55 -4.11
C TYR A 121 -23.07 1.22 -5.47
N LEU A 122 -24.05 0.84 -6.30
CA LEU A 122 -24.31 1.49 -7.59
C LEU A 122 -24.64 2.97 -7.43
N GLU A 123 -25.41 3.32 -6.41
CA GLU A 123 -25.74 4.71 -6.11
C GLU A 123 -24.55 5.48 -5.54
N ALA A 124 -23.76 4.87 -4.65
CA ALA A 124 -22.56 5.48 -4.09
C ALA A 124 -21.48 5.72 -5.15
N ALA A 125 -21.35 4.80 -6.12
CA ALA A 125 -20.34 4.84 -7.17
C ALA A 125 -20.38 6.08 -8.08
N LYS A 126 -21.49 6.83 -8.08
CA LYS A 126 -21.60 8.11 -8.78
C LYS A 126 -20.66 9.18 -8.22
N ASP A 127 -20.42 9.15 -6.91
CA ASP A 127 -19.68 10.17 -6.18
C ASP A 127 -18.51 9.60 -5.36
N ASP A 128 -18.44 8.27 -5.22
CA ASP A 128 -17.37 7.52 -4.56
C ASP A 128 -16.84 6.40 -5.48
N PRO A 129 -15.73 6.62 -6.21
CA PRO A 129 -15.15 5.63 -7.12
C PRO A 129 -14.78 4.29 -6.44
N TYR A 130 -14.65 4.28 -5.13
CA TYR A 130 -14.35 3.06 -4.38
C TYR A 130 -15.53 2.09 -4.33
N ALA A 131 -16.77 2.56 -4.43
CA ALA A 131 -17.93 1.67 -4.53
C ALA A 131 -17.92 0.86 -5.85
N TYR A 132 -17.28 1.37 -6.91
CA TYR A 132 -17.03 0.55 -8.11
C TYR A 132 -16.04 -0.60 -7.84
N VAL A 133 -15.13 -0.46 -6.88
CA VAL A 133 -14.23 -1.56 -6.51
C VAL A 133 -15.02 -2.69 -5.84
N GLU A 134 -15.98 -2.36 -4.97
CA GLU A 134 -16.87 -3.37 -4.38
C GLU A 134 -17.74 -4.05 -5.44
N LEU A 135 -18.32 -3.29 -6.37
CA LEU A 135 -19.08 -3.87 -7.48
C LEU A 135 -18.22 -4.78 -8.36
N GLY A 136 -16.97 -4.39 -8.61
CA GLY A 136 -16.01 -5.21 -9.34
C GLY A 136 -15.69 -6.50 -8.59
N ARG A 137 -15.49 -6.45 -7.27
CA ARG A 137 -15.27 -7.62 -6.42
C ARG A 137 -16.49 -8.54 -6.40
N MET A 138 -17.69 -7.99 -6.22
CA MET A 138 -18.93 -8.76 -6.24
C MET A 138 -19.10 -9.50 -7.58
N ALA A 139 -18.87 -8.81 -8.71
CA ALA A 139 -18.94 -9.41 -10.02
C ALA A 139 -17.87 -10.51 -10.21
N ARG A 140 -16.64 -10.27 -9.75
CA ARG A 140 -15.53 -11.22 -9.82
C ARG A 140 -15.80 -12.51 -9.03
N ASP A 141 -16.28 -12.34 -7.79
CA ASP A 141 -16.44 -13.43 -6.82
C ASP A 141 -17.81 -14.12 -6.93
N GLY A 142 -18.72 -13.59 -7.74
CA GLY A 142 -20.07 -14.12 -7.91
C GLY A 142 -20.98 -13.88 -6.70
N VAL A 143 -20.87 -12.70 -6.07
CA VAL A 143 -21.68 -12.32 -4.90
C VAL A 143 -22.98 -11.67 -5.37
N GLY A 144 -24.10 -12.37 -5.15
CA GLY A 144 -25.44 -11.91 -5.54
C GLY A 144 -25.78 -12.08 -7.02
N GLU A 145 -24.79 -12.42 -7.86
CA GLU A 145 -24.93 -12.80 -9.27
C GLU A 145 -23.85 -13.83 -9.63
N PRO A 146 -23.98 -14.60 -10.73
CA PRO A 146 -22.89 -15.46 -11.20
C PRO A 146 -21.60 -14.66 -11.48
N ALA A 147 -20.45 -15.29 -11.20
CA ALA A 147 -19.15 -14.66 -11.41
C ALA A 147 -18.95 -14.24 -12.88
N ASP A 148 -18.57 -12.98 -13.08
CA ASP A 148 -18.38 -12.35 -14.37
C ASP A 148 -17.13 -11.46 -14.34
N TRP A 149 -16.03 -12.03 -14.85
CA TRP A 149 -14.73 -11.37 -14.87
C TRP A 149 -14.67 -10.19 -15.85
N ILE A 150 -15.50 -10.17 -16.90
CA ILE A 150 -15.54 -9.04 -17.85
C ILE A 150 -16.19 -7.84 -17.15
N LYS A 151 -17.34 -8.08 -16.51
CA LYS A 151 -18.05 -7.07 -15.71
C LYS A 151 -17.18 -6.55 -14.55
N ALA A 152 -16.41 -7.44 -13.89
CA ALA A 152 -15.46 -7.03 -12.86
C ALA A 152 -14.43 -6.02 -13.38
N ARG A 153 -13.85 -6.26 -14.56
CA ARG A 153 -12.90 -5.31 -15.18
C ARG A 153 -13.54 -3.97 -15.47
N ASP A 154 -14.77 -3.98 -15.99
CA ASP A 154 -15.48 -2.74 -16.30
C ASP A 154 -15.72 -1.91 -15.04
N TYR A 155 -16.15 -2.55 -13.95
CA TYR A 155 -16.29 -1.86 -12.68
C TYR A 155 -14.94 -1.36 -12.14
N TYR A 156 -13.88 -2.16 -12.13
CA TYR A 156 -12.57 -1.68 -11.68
C TYR A 156 -12.04 -0.52 -12.54
N ARG A 157 -12.30 -0.53 -13.85
CA ARG A 157 -11.99 0.58 -14.76
C ARG A 157 -12.78 1.83 -14.41
N LEU A 158 -14.09 1.71 -14.11
CA LEU A 158 -14.93 2.83 -13.66
C LEU A 158 -14.48 3.40 -12.31
N GLY A 159 -13.91 2.57 -11.43
CA GLY A 159 -13.30 3.00 -10.18
C GLY A 159 -12.01 3.82 -10.34
N GLY A 160 -11.48 3.95 -11.56
CA GLY A 160 -10.30 4.73 -11.86
C GLY A 160 -9.10 4.35 -11.00
N ARG A 161 -8.52 5.32 -10.28
CA ARG A 161 -7.38 5.08 -9.39
C ARG A 161 -7.70 4.08 -8.26
N ALA A 162 -8.93 4.06 -7.74
CA ALA A 162 -9.34 3.14 -6.70
C ALA A 162 -9.32 1.69 -7.18
N GLY A 163 -9.75 1.45 -8.43
CA GLY A 163 -9.77 0.12 -9.06
C GLY A 163 -8.49 -0.26 -9.80
N ALA A 164 -7.53 0.67 -9.95
CA ALA A 164 -6.34 0.47 -10.78
C ALA A 164 -5.50 -0.75 -10.36
N VAL A 165 -5.35 -0.98 -9.05
CA VAL A 165 -4.61 -2.13 -8.52
C VAL A 165 -5.33 -3.42 -8.92
N ALA A 166 -6.62 -3.54 -8.65
CA ALA A 166 -7.41 -4.73 -9.00
C ALA A 166 -7.44 -4.99 -10.52
N LEU A 167 -7.67 -3.95 -11.33
CA LEU A 167 -7.67 -4.03 -12.79
C LEU A 167 -6.31 -4.48 -13.33
N GLY A 168 -5.22 -3.90 -12.83
CA GLY A 168 -3.86 -4.30 -13.22
C GLY A 168 -3.61 -5.77 -12.88
N GLY A 169 -4.05 -6.25 -11.71
CA GLY A 169 -3.91 -7.65 -11.33
C GLY A 169 -4.65 -8.58 -12.30
N MET A 170 -5.84 -8.17 -12.76
CA MET A 170 -6.58 -8.90 -13.79
C MET A 170 -5.88 -8.86 -15.17
N MET A 171 -5.24 -7.74 -15.52
CA MET A 171 -4.43 -7.62 -16.74
C MET A 171 -3.19 -8.51 -16.70
N GLU A 172 -2.50 -8.59 -15.56
CA GLU A 172 -1.35 -9.47 -15.35
C GLU A 172 -1.68 -10.95 -15.51
N HIS A 173 -2.95 -11.35 -15.36
CA HIS A 173 -3.37 -12.76 -15.43
C HIS A 173 -4.30 -13.05 -16.62
N GLY A 174 -4.62 -12.05 -17.45
CA GLY A 174 -5.59 -12.22 -18.55
C GLY A 174 -7.00 -12.59 -18.08
N GLN A 175 -7.38 -12.19 -16.86
CA GLN A 175 -8.70 -12.49 -16.31
C GLN A 175 -9.73 -11.54 -16.92
N GLY A 176 -10.78 -12.10 -17.54
CA GLY A 176 -11.85 -11.33 -18.17
C GLY A 176 -11.41 -10.50 -19.39
N GLY A 177 -10.22 -10.73 -19.94
CA GLY A 177 -9.66 -9.93 -21.03
C GLY A 177 -8.28 -10.40 -21.46
N ALA A 178 -7.55 -9.58 -22.22
CA ALA A 178 -6.20 -9.91 -22.66
C ALA A 178 -5.20 -9.90 -21.48
N HIS A 179 -4.20 -10.79 -21.57
CA HIS A 179 -3.03 -10.78 -20.70
C HIS A 179 -2.08 -9.65 -21.15
N ASP A 180 -1.92 -8.62 -20.31
CA ASP A 180 -1.23 -7.37 -20.62
C ASP A 180 -0.44 -6.85 -19.41
N VAL A 181 0.72 -7.46 -19.16
CA VAL A 181 1.62 -7.09 -18.06
C VAL A 181 2.21 -5.67 -18.25
N PRO A 182 2.65 -5.23 -19.45
CA PRO A 182 3.12 -3.86 -19.65
C PRO A 182 2.02 -2.82 -19.40
N GLY A 183 0.78 -3.09 -19.82
CA GLY A 183 -0.36 -2.24 -19.52
C GLY A 183 -0.68 -2.17 -18.02
N ALA A 184 -0.54 -3.28 -17.29
CA ALA A 184 -0.69 -3.30 -15.83
C ALA A 184 0.37 -2.43 -15.13
N LEU A 185 1.64 -2.53 -15.56
CA LEU A 185 2.73 -1.70 -15.03
C LEU A 185 2.43 -0.21 -15.22
N LYS A 186 2.02 0.18 -16.44
CA LYS A 186 1.63 1.55 -16.74
C LYS A 186 0.47 2.01 -15.84
N LEU A 187 -0.55 1.18 -15.70
CA LEU A 187 -1.71 1.49 -14.85
C LEU A 187 -1.30 1.70 -13.38
N TYR A 188 -0.40 0.88 -12.83
CA TYR A 188 0.10 1.07 -11.47
C TYR A 188 0.94 2.34 -11.33
N ILE A 189 1.82 2.62 -12.30
CA ILE A 189 2.61 3.86 -12.32
C ILE A 189 1.72 5.09 -12.40
N ASP A 190 0.67 5.06 -13.22
CA ASP A 190 -0.29 6.17 -13.33
C ASP A 190 -1.10 6.34 -12.04
N ALA A 191 -1.46 5.23 -11.39
CA ALA A 191 -2.26 5.25 -10.17
C ALA A 191 -1.47 5.66 -8.92
N THR A 192 -0.18 5.32 -8.79
CA THR A 192 0.58 5.63 -7.58
C THR A 192 0.71 7.15 -7.35
N GLN A 193 0.54 7.57 -6.10
CA GLN A 193 0.60 8.96 -5.65
C GLN A 193 1.67 9.17 -4.59
N LYS A 194 2.11 8.11 -3.92
CA LYS A 194 3.17 8.18 -2.90
C LYS A 194 3.93 6.87 -2.83
N TYR A 195 5.20 6.97 -2.46
CA TYR A 195 6.02 5.81 -2.12
C TYR A 195 5.28 4.90 -1.13
N GLY A 196 5.25 3.60 -1.43
CA GLY A 196 4.68 2.57 -0.57
C GLY A 196 3.15 2.47 -0.57
N ASP A 197 2.42 3.26 -1.39
CA ASP A 197 0.99 2.97 -1.60
C ASP A 197 0.76 1.64 -2.33
N LYS A 198 -0.50 1.18 -2.40
CA LYS A 198 -0.83 -0.14 -2.96
C LYS A 198 -0.37 -0.29 -4.42
N ALA A 199 -0.48 0.78 -5.22
CA ALA A 199 -0.02 0.77 -6.61
C ALA A 199 1.51 0.75 -6.69
N TRP A 200 2.21 1.51 -5.83
CA TRP A 200 3.66 1.43 -5.66
C TRP A 200 4.13 0.01 -5.34
N GLN A 201 3.46 -0.67 -4.42
CA GLN A 201 3.78 -2.05 -4.05
C GLN A 201 3.56 -3.03 -5.21
N ALA A 202 2.52 -2.80 -6.04
CA ALA A 202 2.23 -3.61 -7.22
C ALA A 202 3.27 -3.45 -8.34
N ILE A 203 4.00 -2.32 -8.39
CA ILE A 203 5.08 -2.09 -9.35
C ILE A 203 6.30 -2.97 -9.06
N GLN A 204 6.66 -3.18 -7.80
CA GLN A 204 7.96 -3.79 -7.45
C GLN A 204 8.15 -5.21 -8.02
N PRO A 205 7.16 -6.12 -7.97
CA PRO A 205 7.29 -7.44 -8.60
C PRO A 205 7.44 -7.40 -10.11
N LEU A 206 6.94 -6.34 -10.77
CA LEU A 206 7.10 -6.15 -12.22
C LEU A 206 8.52 -5.70 -12.56
N LEU A 207 9.05 -4.74 -11.81
CA LEU A 207 10.44 -4.31 -11.97
C LEU A 207 11.42 -5.44 -11.65
N ALA A 208 11.15 -6.23 -10.61
CA ALA A 208 11.95 -7.41 -10.25
C ALA A 208 11.94 -8.51 -11.32
N ARG A 209 10.90 -8.57 -12.16
CA ARG A 209 10.81 -9.44 -13.34
C ARG A 209 11.53 -8.86 -14.57
N GLY A 210 12.15 -7.70 -14.45
CA GLY A 210 12.90 -7.04 -15.51
C GLY A 210 12.05 -6.18 -16.44
N LEU A 211 10.81 -5.82 -16.05
CA LEU A 211 10.06 -4.83 -16.82
C LEU A 211 10.67 -3.45 -16.61
N GLU A 212 10.85 -2.74 -17.71
CA GLU A 212 11.40 -1.39 -17.71
C GLU A 212 10.30 -0.34 -17.75
N LEU A 213 10.58 0.80 -17.12
CA LEU A 213 9.76 1.99 -17.20
C LEU A 213 10.26 2.89 -18.31
N ASP A 214 9.34 3.52 -19.04
CA ASP A 214 9.73 4.62 -19.92
C ASP A 214 10.27 5.81 -19.12
N ALA A 215 10.90 6.77 -19.80
CA ALA A 215 11.54 7.91 -19.15
C ALA A 215 10.57 8.74 -18.29
N GLY A 216 9.32 8.90 -18.72
CA GLY A 216 8.30 9.66 -17.97
C GLY A 216 7.81 8.90 -16.73
N GLN A 217 7.60 7.60 -16.87
CA GLN A 217 7.24 6.71 -15.77
C GLN A 217 8.35 6.64 -14.71
N MET A 218 9.60 6.51 -15.14
CA MET A 218 10.77 6.51 -14.26
C MET A 218 10.91 7.85 -13.53
N GLN A 219 10.71 8.98 -14.23
CA GLN A 219 10.74 10.30 -13.60
C GLN A 219 9.68 10.43 -12.51
N LYS A 220 8.44 9.97 -12.77
CA LYS A 220 7.37 9.98 -11.76
C LYS A 220 7.74 9.10 -10.56
N TYR A 221 8.19 7.87 -10.81
CA TYR A 221 8.61 6.94 -9.77
C TYR A 221 9.70 7.55 -8.87
N ASN A 222 10.77 8.07 -9.47
CA ASN A 222 11.89 8.66 -8.75
C ASN A 222 11.50 9.91 -7.99
N ARG A 223 10.57 10.72 -8.51
CA ARG A 223 10.04 11.88 -7.77
C ARG A 223 9.36 11.44 -6.47
N LEU A 224 8.46 10.47 -6.53
CA LEU A 224 7.75 9.95 -5.34
C LEU A 224 8.71 9.30 -4.34
N TRP A 225 9.72 8.59 -4.86
CA TRP A 225 10.80 8.03 -4.05
C TRP A 225 11.56 9.14 -3.30
N THR A 226 11.97 10.21 -3.99
CA THR A 226 12.72 11.31 -3.39
C THR A 226 11.89 12.08 -2.37
N GLU A 227 10.60 12.31 -2.63
CA GLU A 227 9.69 12.93 -1.66
C GLU A 227 9.60 12.13 -0.34
N ARG A 228 9.55 10.80 -0.43
CA ARG A 228 9.60 9.93 0.76
C ARG A 228 10.95 9.99 1.44
N PHE A 229 12.04 9.93 0.68
CA PHE A 229 13.40 9.99 1.22
C PHE A 229 13.64 11.27 2.04
N VAL A 230 13.24 12.43 1.52
CA VAL A 230 13.33 13.72 2.25
C VAL A 230 12.47 13.71 3.52
N ARG A 231 11.31 13.05 3.49
CA ARG A 231 10.47 12.89 4.69
C ARG A 231 11.14 12.02 5.75
N GLU A 232 11.79 10.92 5.35
CA GLU A 232 12.55 10.05 6.26
C GLU A 232 13.74 10.79 6.89
N GLN A 233 14.46 11.58 6.09
CA GLN A 233 15.49 12.48 6.60
C GLN A 233 14.93 13.41 7.68
N ARG A 234 13.81 14.10 7.42
CA ARG A 234 13.17 14.99 8.39
C ARG A 234 12.77 14.25 9.66
N ASN A 235 12.11 13.10 9.53
CA ASN A 235 11.70 12.27 10.67
C ASN A 235 12.91 11.86 11.53
N ARG A 236 14.01 11.49 10.88
CA ARG A 236 15.24 11.08 11.56
C ARG A 236 15.89 12.22 12.33
N LEU A 237 15.93 13.42 11.75
CA LEU A 237 16.38 14.63 12.44
C LEU A 237 15.50 14.95 13.64
N LEU A 238 14.17 14.87 13.51
CA LEU A 238 13.22 15.13 14.60
C LEU A 238 13.41 14.19 15.79
N MET A 239 13.82 12.94 15.54
CA MET A 239 14.09 11.93 16.57
C MET A 239 15.53 11.99 17.11
N SER A 240 16.37 12.90 16.61
CA SER A 240 17.76 13.06 17.04
C SER A 240 17.93 14.18 18.08
N THR A 241 19.14 14.29 18.64
CA THR A 241 19.50 15.40 19.54
C THR A 241 19.78 16.72 18.81
N VAL A 242 19.75 16.75 17.47
CA VAL A 242 19.99 17.95 16.66
C VAL A 242 19.06 19.10 17.10
N PHE A 243 17.76 18.82 17.24
CA PHE A 243 16.79 19.87 17.60
C PHE A 243 16.97 20.41 19.02
N GLN A 244 17.51 19.62 19.96
CA GLN A 244 17.81 20.10 21.30
C GLN A 244 18.92 21.17 21.26
N HIS A 245 19.95 20.96 20.44
CA HIS A 245 21.06 21.90 20.25
C HIS A 245 20.61 23.16 19.50
N VAL A 246 19.85 22.98 18.42
CA VAL A 246 19.29 24.10 17.64
C VAL A 246 18.38 24.96 18.52
N LYS A 247 17.49 24.34 19.30
CA LYS A 247 16.60 25.06 20.23
C LYS A 247 17.37 25.81 21.31
N ALA A 248 18.42 25.20 21.88
CA ALA A 248 19.25 25.85 22.90
C ALA A 248 20.01 27.07 22.36
N SER A 249 20.43 27.04 21.09
CA SER A 249 21.11 28.16 20.44
C SER A 249 20.19 29.35 20.13
N GLY A 250 18.89 29.10 19.92
CA GLY A 250 17.94 30.11 19.43
C GLY A 250 18.20 30.58 17.99
N GLN A 251 19.11 29.93 17.26
CA GLN A 251 19.52 30.30 15.90
C GLN A 251 18.96 29.34 14.85
N THR A 252 18.88 29.81 13.60
CA THR A 252 18.56 28.99 12.43
C THR A 252 19.85 28.58 11.73
N PHE A 253 19.97 27.29 11.42
CA PHE A 253 21.13 26.74 10.70
C PHE A 253 20.71 26.20 9.33
N THR A 254 21.63 26.25 8.38
CA THR A 254 21.46 25.58 7.08
C THR A 254 22.68 24.70 6.82
N VAL A 255 22.47 23.39 6.83
CA VAL A 255 23.49 22.37 6.53
C VAL A 255 23.16 21.76 5.19
N THR A 256 24.12 21.67 4.26
CA THR A 256 23.89 20.92 3.01
C THR A 256 24.53 19.56 3.11
N VAL A 257 23.72 18.52 2.92
CA VAL A 257 24.14 17.11 2.99
C VAL A 257 24.02 16.47 1.62
N LEU A 258 25.06 15.73 1.22
CA LEU A 258 25.07 14.86 0.07
C LEU A 258 24.76 13.43 0.50
N TYR A 259 23.82 12.80 -0.18
CA TYR A 259 23.52 11.38 -0.06
C TYR A 259 24.04 10.63 -1.27
N ARG A 260 24.79 9.56 -1.01
CA ARG A 260 25.18 8.59 -2.04
C ARG A 260 24.50 7.26 -1.76
N PHE A 261 23.88 6.71 -2.80
CA PHE A 261 23.34 5.38 -2.81
C PHE A 261 24.28 4.49 -3.62
N THR A 262 24.59 3.32 -3.06
CA THR A 262 25.30 2.29 -3.82
C THR A 262 24.24 1.37 -4.42
N ALA A 263 24.38 1.00 -5.69
CA ALA A 263 23.45 0.07 -6.34
C ALA A 263 23.27 -1.21 -5.49
N GLY A 264 22.01 -1.61 -5.28
CA GLY A 264 21.68 -2.78 -4.46
C GLY A 264 21.82 -2.60 -2.94
N GLN A 265 22.27 -1.43 -2.46
CA GLN A 265 22.30 -1.14 -1.02
C GLN A 265 21.10 -0.26 -0.63
N PRO A 266 20.27 -0.69 0.33
CA PRO A 266 19.08 0.04 0.73
C PRO A 266 19.40 1.27 1.59
N ARG A 267 20.66 1.50 1.97
CA ARG A 267 21.05 2.57 2.88
C ARG A 267 21.94 3.58 2.19
N SER A 268 21.60 4.85 2.35
CA SER A 268 22.45 5.95 1.91
C SER A 268 23.67 6.12 2.80
N LYS A 269 24.74 6.69 2.23
CA LYS A 269 25.82 7.33 3.00
C LYS A 269 25.67 8.85 2.91
N ALA A 270 25.74 9.51 4.06
CA ALA A 270 25.61 10.96 4.18
C ALA A 270 26.99 11.64 4.29
N TYR A 271 27.16 12.77 3.61
CA TYR A 271 28.39 13.55 3.60
C TYR A 271 28.05 15.04 3.77
N LEU A 272 28.85 15.75 4.56
CA LEU A 272 28.75 17.20 4.64
C LEU A 272 29.24 17.82 3.32
N VAL A 273 28.42 18.68 2.73
CA VAL A 273 28.79 19.48 1.55
C VAL A 273 29.03 20.93 1.95
N LYS A 274 28.12 21.51 2.74
CA LYS A 274 28.21 22.89 3.20
C LYS A 274 27.88 22.95 4.69
N SER A 275 28.87 23.40 5.46
CA SER A 275 28.77 23.65 6.90
C SER A 275 27.78 24.77 7.21
N CYS A 276 27.10 24.68 8.35
CA CYS A 276 26.31 25.78 8.91
C CYS A 276 27.12 26.75 9.79
N GLY A 277 28.44 26.54 9.92
CA GLY A 277 29.32 27.33 10.79
C GLY A 277 29.43 26.82 12.23
N ASP A 278 28.69 25.79 12.60
CA ASP A 278 28.78 25.10 13.88
C ASP A 278 29.16 23.62 13.66
N PRO A 279 30.39 23.20 13.99
CA PRO A 279 30.87 21.85 13.71
C PRO A 279 30.15 20.76 14.54
N VAL A 280 29.58 21.13 15.69
CA VAL A 280 28.79 20.19 16.52
C VAL A 280 27.47 19.91 15.81
N ILE A 281 26.79 20.95 15.33
CA ILE A 281 25.53 20.79 14.58
C ILE A 281 25.76 20.06 13.26
N ASP A 282 26.80 20.40 12.51
CA ASP A 282 27.16 19.71 11.26
C ASP A 282 27.35 18.20 11.49
N SER A 283 28.12 17.83 12.52
CA SER A 283 28.39 16.43 12.87
C SER A 283 27.12 15.70 13.31
N LEU A 284 26.30 16.32 14.16
CA LEU A 284 25.04 15.74 14.62
C LEU A 284 24.07 15.52 13.46
N VAL A 285 23.97 16.47 12.52
CA VAL A 285 23.11 16.35 11.34
C VAL A 285 23.55 15.19 10.47
N VAL A 286 24.83 15.14 10.08
CA VAL A 286 25.35 14.07 9.22
C VAL A 286 25.19 12.71 9.89
N SER A 287 25.53 12.60 11.18
CA SER A 287 25.38 11.35 11.95
C SER A 287 23.92 10.91 12.06
N ALA A 288 22.99 11.84 12.28
CA ALA A 288 21.57 11.51 12.39
C ALA A 288 21.03 10.92 11.08
N VAL A 289 21.37 11.53 9.94
CA VAL A 289 20.83 11.19 8.62
C VAL A 289 21.67 10.18 7.83
N ASP A 290 22.79 9.71 8.38
CA ASP A 290 23.56 8.62 7.77
C ASP A 290 22.79 7.30 7.84
N GLY A 291 22.96 6.45 6.83
CA GLY A 291 22.35 5.13 6.80
C GLY A 291 20.82 5.14 6.64
N LEU A 292 20.21 6.24 6.17
CA LEU A 292 18.76 6.31 5.93
C LEU A 292 18.31 5.17 5.00
N PRO A 293 17.34 4.34 5.42
CA PRO A 293 16.89 3.19 4.64
C PRO A 293 15.81 3.59 3.62
N MET A 294 15.98 3.12 2.40
CA MET A 294 14.97 3.08 1.35
C MET A 294 14.91 1.64 0.84
N GLN A 295 13.75 1.00 0.96
CA GLN A 295 13.60 -0.43 0.66
C GLN A 295 13.62 -0.69 -0.85
N ASP A 296 12.91 0.16 -1.60
CA ASP A 296 12.84 0.06 -3.05
C ASP A 296 13.96 0.91 -3.69
N PRO A 297 14.50 0.49 -4.84
CA PRO A 297 15.62 1.17 -5.47
C PRO A 297 15.23 2.52 -6.06
N TYR A 298 16.17 3.46 -6.12
CA TYR A 298 16.08 4.58 -7.06
C TYR A 298 16.38 4.04 -8.46
N LEU A 299 15.55 4.37 -9.45
CA LEU A 299 15.71 3.84 -10.80
C LEU A 299 16.62 4.75 -11.62
N VAL A 300 17.52 4.16 -12.39
CA VAL A 300 18.41 4.87 -13.31
C VAL A 300 18.38 4.18 -14.66
N PRO A 301 18.66 4.90 -15.77
CA PRO A 301 18.92 4.27 -17.04
C PRO A 301 20.04 3.22 -16.93
N ALA A 302 19.99 2.21 -17.77
CA ALA A 302 20.95 1.11 -17.75
C ALA A 302 22.39 1.62 -17.94
N GLY A 303 23.28 1.27 -17.01
CA GLY A 303 24.70 1.67 -17.05
C GLY A 303 24.99 3.05 -16.45
N GLU A 304 24.00 3.76 -15.92
CA GLU A 304 24.19 5.03 -15.21
C GLU A 304 24.30 4.81 -13.69
N ASP A 305 25.07 5.68 -13.04
CA ASP A 305 25.16 5.73 -11.57
C ASP A 305 23.96 6.46 -10.98
N ILE A 306 23.59 6.10 -9.74
CA ILE A 306 22.56 6.83 -9.00
C ILE A 306 23.03 8.28 -8.80
N PRO A 307 22.26 9.28 -9.24
CA PRO A 307 22.68 10.66 -9.11
C PRO A 307 22.84 11.04 -7.64
N PRO A 308 23.90 11.79 -7.28
CA PRO A 308 24.07 12.29 -5.93
C PRO A 308 22.88 13.17 -5.53
N ILE A 309 22.25 12.88 -4.39
CA ILE A 309 21.13 13.69 -3.88
C ILE A 309 21.69 14.70 -2.89
N GLN A 310 21.66 15.98 -3.24
CA GLN A 310 22.07 17.07 -2.35
C GLN A 310 20.84 17.76 -1.76
N VAL A 311 20.78 17.85 -0.43
CA VAL A 311 19.65 18.46 0.28
C VAL A 311 20.14 19.58 1.19
N PRO A 312 19.69 20.83 0.97
CA PRO A 312 19.85 21.90 1.97
C PRO A 312 18.84 21.70 3.10
N ILE A 313 19.34 21.41 4.30
CA ILE A 313 18.55 21.16 5.51
C ILE A 313 18.52 22.45 6.32
N VAL A 314 17.33 23.04 6.43
CA VAL A 314 17.09 24.23 7.28
C VAL A 314 16.59 23.77 8.64
N LEU A 315 17.31 24.14 9.69
CA LEU A 315 17.01 23.80 11.08
C LEU A 315 16.57 25.06 11.83
N MET A 316 15.32 25.08 12.30
CA MET A 316 14.76 26.21 13.04
C MET A 316 14.65 25.90 14.54
N PRO A 317 14.82 26.90 15.42
CA PRO A 317 14.80 26.72 16.88
C PRO A 317 13.39 26.54 17.46
N THR A 318 12.36 26.96 16.73
CA THR A 318 10.95 26.69 17.05
C THR A 318 10.40 25.66 16.06
N ALA A 319 9.71 24.64 16.56
CA ALA A 319 9.07 23.64 15.71
C ALA A 319 8.09 24.33 14.75
N GLY A 320 8.30 24.15 13.44
CA GLY A 320 7.35 24.49 12.39
C GLY A 320 6.67 23.24 11.88
#